data_AF-A0A329IQK2-F1
#
_entry.id   AF-A0A329IQK2-F1
#
_cell.length_a   1.000
_cell.length_b   1.000
_cell.length_c   1.000
_cell.angle_alpha   90.00
_cell.angle_beta   90.00
_cell.angle_gamma   90.00
#
_symmetry.space_group_name_H-M   'P 1'
#
loop_
_entity.id
_entity.type
_entity.pdbx_description
1 polymer ?
#
loop_
_entity_poly.entity_id
_entity_poly.type
_entity_poly.pdbx_seq_one_letter_code
_entity_poly.pdbx_strand_id
1 'polypeptide(L)'
;MAFLQLQALCKRYGAVDAVVATDLSVAKGEFVSLLGPSGCGKTTTLQMIAGFVEVTSGHILLDGRDITHAKPASRGLGVVFQSYALFPHMSVRDNVAFGLKMRKVAASEIQRRVTKVLALVRLDRHAERYPRELSGGQRQRVALARALVIEPPVLLLDEPLSNLDANLREEMQFEIRRIQREVGITTLMVTHDQAEALSISDRVVVMQAGRITQIDEPYALYEHPRTRFISGFVGKANLLRGDRDGNGAAQVRQQHGDGELTLSLRPEKIDLLAAGEGRLQGRVITRYFLGSQWLYRVETTIGEITVVRRNDGQAPLQEGTTVGLDWPATLLRIVNTDEVSV
;
A
#
# COMPACT_ATOMS: atom_id res chain seq x y z
N MET A 1 15.62 10.99 13.29
CA MET A 1 16.74 10.09 12.94
C MET A 1 16.15 8.76 12.48
N ALA A 2 16.73 8.12 11.46
CA ALA A 2 16.19 6.89 10.88
C ALA A 2 16.49 5.68 11.78
N PHE A 3 15.44 4.92 12.12
CA PHE A 3 15.47 3.79 13.06
C PHE A 3 15.73 2.45 12.35
N LEU A 4 15.08 2.22 11.20
CA LEU A 4 15.43 1.12 10.29
C LEU A 4 15.95 1.73 8.99
N GLN A 5 17.08 1.24 8.50
CA GLN A 5 17.71 1.72 7.28
C GLN A 5 18.08 0.55 6.37
N LEU A 6 17.70 0.64 5.10
CA LEU A 6 18.20 -0.19 4.02
C LEU A 6 19.18 0.67 3.24
N GLN A 7 20.40 0.20 3.05
CA GLN A 7 21.46 0.91 2.35
C GLN A 7 21.93 0.09 1.16
N ALA A 8 21.66 0.58 -0.06
CA ALA A 8 21.94 -0.10 -1.32
C ALA A 8 21.54 -1.59 -1.31
N LEU A 9 20.41 -1.92 -0.68
CA LEU A 9 20.00 -3.29 -0.42
C LEU A 9 19.69 -4.02 -1.73
N CYS A 10 20.33 -5.17 -1.95
CA CYS A 10 20.21 -5.92 -3.19
C CYS A 10 19.91 -7.40 -2.93
N LYS A 11 19.03 -7.95 -3.76
CA LYS A 11 18.83 -9.40 -3.89
C LYS A 11 18.91 -9.82 -5.34
N ARG A 12 19.82 -10.76 -5.60
CA ARG A 12 19.97 -11.43 -6.89
C ARG A 12 19.75 -12.93 -6.76
N TYR A 13 18.96 -13.49 -7.68
CA TYR A 13 18.75 -14.93 -7.85
C TYR A 13 19.31 -15.33 -9.22
N GLY A 14 20.51 -15.92 -9.23
CA GLY A 14 21.21 -16.21 -10.48
C GLY A 14 21.48 -14.93 -11.28
N ALA A 15 20.85 -14.80 -12.46
CA ALA A 15 20.98 -13.62 -13.32
C ALA A 15 19.90 -12.54 -13.09
N VAL A 16 18.91 -12.79 -12.21
CA VAL A 16 17.78 -11.89 -12.01
C VAL A 16 17.97 -11.09 -10.72
N ASP A 17 17.98 -9.76 -10.83
CA ASP A 17 17.93 -8.86 -9.67
C ASP A 17 16.47 -8.66 -9.22
N ALA A 18 16.09 -9.33 -8.14
CA ALA A 18 14.75 -9.21 -7.55
C ALA A 18 14.57 -7.92 -6.75
N VAL A 19 15.65 -7.40 -6.16
CA VAL A 19 15.70 -6.09 -5.49
C VAL A 19 17.01 -5.44 -5.90
N VAL A 20 16.94 -4.22 -6.43
CA VAL A 20 18.08 -3.49 -6.98
C VAL A 20 18.40 -2.31 -6.07
N ALA A 21 19.60 -2.35 -5.47
CA ALA A 21 20.24 -1.25 -4.73
C ALA A 21 19.25 -0.28 -4.05
N THR A 22 18.43 -0.81 -3.15
CA THR A 22 17.32 -0.08 -2.54
C THR A 22 17.77 0.66 -1.29
N ASP A 23 17.55 1.98 -1.29
CA ASP A 23 17.73 2.84 -0.12
C ASP A 23 16.37 3.20 0.49
N LEU A 24 16.21 2.93 1.79
CA LEU A 24 14.99 3.26 2.52
C LEU A 24 15.33 3.58 3.97
N SER A 25 14.83 4.71 4.46
CA SER A 25 14.88 5.09 5.87
C SER A 25 13.50 5.15 6.48
N VAL A 26 13.31 4.47 7.60
CA VAL A 26 12.08 4.42 8.38
C VAL A 26 12.33 4.97 9.78
N ALA A 27 11.56 5.96 10.20
CA ALA A 27 11.61 6.56 11.51
C ALA A 27 10.98 5.66 12.58
N LYS A 28 11.36 5.87 13.85
CA LYS A 28 10.81 5.10 14.97
C LYS A 28 9.32 5.38 15.11
N GLY A 29 8.51 4.33 15.17
CA GLY A 29 7.04 4.43 15.29
C GLY A 29 6.32 4.76 13.98
N GLU A 30 7.04 4.89 12.86
CA GLU A 30 6.45 5.13 11.53
C GLU A 30 5.78 3.87 11.00
N PHE A 31 4.67 4.05 10.28
CA PHE A 31 4.01 3.00 9.50
C PHE A 31 4.32 3.21 8.01
N VAL A 32 5.10 2.32 7.42
CA VAL A 32 5.49 2.37 6.00
C VAL A 32 4.90 1.19 5.24
N SER A 33 4.26 1.45 4.10
CA SER A 33 3.79 0.39 3.20
C SER A 33 4.66 0.29 1.96
N LEU A 34 5.14 -0.92 1.65
CA LEU A 34 5.70 -1.29 0.36
C LEU A 34 4.53 -1.68 -0.56
N LEU A 35 4.34 -0.90 -1.62
CA LEU A 35 3.25 -1.02 -2.58
C LEU A 35 3.82 -1.24 -4.00
N GLY A 36 3.18 -2.08 -4.80
CA GLY A 36 3.62 -2.34 -6.17
C GLY A 36 3.05 -3.63 -6.75
N PRO A 37 3.28 -3.92 -8.04
CA PRO A 37 2.77 -5.09 -8.73
C PRO A 37 3.30 -6.40 -8.15
N SER A 38 2.66 -7.51 -8.47
CA SER A 38 3.19 -8.84 -8.15
C SER A 38 4.59 -9.02 -8.75
N GLY A 39 5.52 -9.58 -7.98
CA GLY A 39 6.89 -9.83 -8.42
C GLY A 39 7.84 -8.62 -8.40
N CYS A 40 7.42 -7.42 -7.94
CA CYS A 40 8.32 -6.26 -7.92
C CYS A 40 9.34 -6.20 -6.76
N GLY A 41 9.44 -7.25 -5.94
CA GLY A 41 10.46 -7.36 -4.87
C GLY A 41 10.03 -6.97 -3.45
N LYS A 42 8.75 -6.66 -3.21
CA LYS A 42 8.22 -6.25 -1.89
C LYS A 42 8.43 -7.30 -0.80
N THR A 43 7.88 -8.50 -1.01
CA THR A 43 8.02 -9.63 -0.07
C THR A 43 9.47 -10.04 0.08
N THR A 44 10.26 -10.04 -1.01
CA THR A 44 11.71 -10.30 -0.95
C THR A 44 12.43 -9.28 -0.05
N THR A 45 12.08 -8.00 -0.16
CA THR A 45 12.63 -6.93 0.69
C THR A 45 12.27 -7.17 2.16
N LEU A 46 10.99 -7.43 2.46
CA LEU A 46 10.54 -7.73 3.82
C LEU A 46 11.22 -8.99 4.40
N GLN A 47 11.37 -10.04 3.59
CA GLN A 47 12.04 -11.28 4.00
C GLN A 47 13.55 -11.10 4.22
N MET A 48 14.21 -10.22 3.47
CA MET A 48 15.61 -9.84 3.75
C MET A 48 15.73 -9.12 5.09
N ILE A 49 14.79 -8.22 5.43
CA ILE A 49 14.75 -7.54 6.74
C ILE A 49 14.48 -8.55 7.87
N ALA A 50 13.58 -9.51 7.66
CA ALA A 50 13.32 -10.59 8.61
C ALA A 50 14.50 -11.59 8.75
N GLY A 51 15.39 -11.64 7.76
CA GLY A 51 16.52 -12.56 7.68
C GLY A 51 16.19 -13.94 7.10
N PHE A 52 15.00 -14.12 6.53
CA PHE A 52 14.60 -15.38 5.88
C PHE A 52 15.19 -15.52 4.48
N VAL A 53 15.57 -14.40 3.86
CA VAL A 53 16.29 -14.35 2.60
C VAL A 53 17.62 -13.65 2.83
N GLU A 54 18.71 -14.26 2.35
CA GLU A 54 20.05 -13.66 2.42
C GLU A 54 20.16 -12.45 1.49
N VAL A 55 20.82 -11.41 1.98
CA VAL A 55 21.15 -10.20 1.21
C VAL A 55 22.34 -10.51 0.28
N THR A 56 22.22 -10.12 -0.99
CA THR A 56 23.33 -10.27 -1.96
C THR A 56 24.39 -9.18 -1.76
N SER A 57 23.96 -7.93 -1.57
CA SER A 57 24.83 -6.80 -1.23
C SER A 57 24.04 -5.68 -0.55
N GLY A 58 24.74 -4.72 0.07
CA GLY A 58 24.14 -3.65 0.86
C GLY A 58 23.95 -4.04 2.32
N HIS A 59 23.33 -3.14 3.09
CA HIS A 59 23.21 -3.26 4.54
C HIS A 59 21.79 -3.02 5.04
N ILE A 60 21.46 -3.68 6.15
CA ILE A 60 20.25 -3.45 6.95
C ILE A 60 20.68 -3.02 8.34
N LEU A 61 20.43 -1.75 8.68
CA LEU A 61 20.75 -1.18 9.98
C LEU A 61 19.47 -0.98 10.80
N LEU A 62 19.49 -1.42 12.05
CA LEU A 62 18.42 -1.21 13.02
C LEU A 62 18.99 -0.50 14.24
N ASP A 63 18.53 0.72 14.50
CA ASP A 63 19.01 1.59 15.57
C ASP A 63 20.54 1.74 15.57
N GLY A 64 21.10 1.93 14.36
CA GLY A 64 22.53 2.02 14.11
C GLY A 64 23.30 0.69 14.10
N ARG A 65 22.66 -0.43 14.48
CA ARG A 65 23.28 -1.76 14.48
C ARG A 65 23.06 -2.47 13.14
N ASP A 66 24.14 -2.97 12.52
CA ASP A 66 24.04 -3.84 11.34
C ASP A 66 23.47 -5.21 11.72
N ILE A 67 22.37 -5.59 11.09
CA ILE A 67 21.67 -6.87 11.24
C ILE A 67 21.65 -7.71 9.96
N THR A 68 22.38 -7.30 8.90
CA THR A 68 22.34 -7.88 7.54
C THR A 68 22.54 -9.39 7.54
N HIS A 69 23.53 -9.88 8.28
CA HIS A 69 23.86 -11.31 8.40
C HIS A 69 23.41 -11.94 9.71
N ALA A 70 22.68 -11.21 10.55
CA ALA A 70 22.13 -11.76 11.78
C ALA A 70 21.06 -12.81 11.46
N LYS A 71 21.08 -13.94 12.18
CA LYS A 71 20.06 -15.00 12.03
C LYS A 71 18.67 -14.45 12.38
N PRO A 72 17.58 -14.90 11.74
CA PRO A 72 16.22 -14.40 12.00
C PRO A 72 15.86 -14.27 13.48
N ALA A 73 16.10 -15.33 14.26
CA ALA A 73 15.77 -15.37 15.69
C ALA A 73 16.54 -14.34 16.54
N SER A 74 17.72 -13.90 16.07
CA SER A 74 18.56 -12.92 16.77
C SER A 74 18.25 -11.46 16.40
N ARG A 75 17.43 -11.21 15.37
CA ARG A 75 17.04 -9.84 14.96
C ARG A 75 15.99 -9.22 15.87
N GLY A 76 15.28 -10.04 16.65
CA GLY A 76 14.28 -9.56 17.61
C GLY A 76 13.01 -8.99 16.99
N LEU A 77 12.79 -9.15 15.67
CA LEU A 77 11.66 -8.58 14.92
C LEU A 77 10.37 -9.38 15.13
N GLY A 78 9.22 -8.70 15.06
CA GLY A 78 7.91 -9.34 14.98
C GLY A 78 7.51 -9.52 13.52
N VAL A 79 7.02 -10.69 13.13
CA VAL A 79 6.61 -10.97 11.75
C VAL A 79 5.21 -11.59 11.73
N VAL A 80 4.34 -11.04 10.89
CA VAL A 80 3.04 -11.61 10.55
C VAL A 80 3.06 -12.00 9.07
N PHE A 81 2.95 -13.30 8.81
CA PHE A 81 2.91 -13.86 7.46
C PHE A 81 1.50 -13.81 6.88
N GLN A 82 1.41 -13.83 5.55
CA GLN A 82 0.16 -13.87 4.80
C GLN A 82 -0.79 -15.00 5.25
N SER A 83 -0.26 -16.21 5.50
CA SER A 83 -1.03 -17.37 5.96
C SER A 83 -1.30 -17.38 7.48
N TYR A 84 -0.89 -16.32 8.19
CA TYR A 84 -0.87 -16.17 9.66
C TYR A 84 0.06 -17.15 10.39
N ALA A 85 0.34 -18.32 9.81
CA ALA A 85 1.20 -19.37 10.33
C ALA A 85 0.90 -19.71 11.80
N LEU A 86 -0.38 -19.78 12.18
CA LEU A 86 -0.80 -20.17 13.53
C LEU A 86 -0.57 -21.68 13.74
N PHE A 87 -0.20 -22.07 14.96
CA PHE A 87 -0.07 -23.47 15.34
C PHE A 87 -1.46 -24.06 15.58
N PRO A 88 -1.96 -24.99 14.73
CA PRO A 88 -3.35 -25.42 14.76
C PRO A 88 -3.69 -26.26 15.99
N HIS A 89 -2.68 -26.88 16.61
CA HIS A 89 -2.79 -27.74 17.78
C HIS A 89 -2.60 -26.97 19.11
N MET A 90 -2.42 -25.65 19.06
CA MET A 90 -2.27 -24.79 20.24
C MET A 90 -3.49 -23.87 20.38
N SER A 91 -3.87 -23.56 21.63
CA SER A 91 -4.87 -22.53 21.92
C SER A 91 -4.39 -21.14 21.46
N VAL A 92 -5.28 -20.15 21.46
CA VAL A 92 -4.91 -18.73 21.23
C VAL A 92 -3.87 -18.29 22.26
N ARG A 93 -4.08 -18.59 23.54
CA ARG A 93 -3.15 -18.27 24.62
C ARG A 93 -1.78 -18.89 24.36
N ASP A 94 -1.73 -20.15 23.98
CA ASP A 94 -0.47 -20.86 23.72
C ASP A 94 0.24 -20.36 22.46
N ASN A 95 -0.52 -20.06 21.40
CA ASN A 95 0.02 -19.44 20.19
C ASN A 95 0.75 -18.13 20.54
N VAL A 96 0.12 -17.27 21.33
CA VAL A 96 0.71 -16.00 21.77
C VAL A 96 1.87 -16.24 22.73
N ALA A 97 1.74 -17.14 23.70
CA ALA A 97 2.80 -17.41 24.69
C ALA A 97 4.07 -18.06 24.10
N PHE A 98 3.97 -18.72 22.93
CA PHE A 98 5.03 -19.56 22.37
C PHE A 98 6.40 -18.86 22.28
N GLY A 99 6.44 -17.64 21.71
CA GLY A 99 7.69 -16.90 21.54
C GLY A 99 8.40 -16.56 22.86
N LEU A 100 7.62 -16.27 23.92
CA LEU A 100 8.16 -16.02 25.25
C LEU A 100 8.66 -17.30 25.93
N LYS A 101 7.95 -18.43 25.76
CA LYS A 101 8.38 -19.75 26.25
C LYS A 101 9.73 -20.15 25.64
N MET A 102 9.91 -19.95 24.33
CA MET A 102 11.18 -20.23 23.65
C MET A 102 12.34 -19.34 24.13
N ARG A 103 12.03 -18.10 24.53
CA ARG A 103 13.00 -17.17 25.16
C ARG A 103 13.22 -17.43 26.65
N LYS A 104 12.62 -18.49 27.22
CA LYS A 104 12.72 -18.87 28.63
C LYS A 104 12.32 -17.74 29.60
N VAL A 105 11.33 -16.94 29.21
CA VAL A 105 10.78 -15.88 30.08
C VAL A 105 10.05 -16.52 31.27
N ALA A 106 10.13 -15.90 32.45
CA ALA A 106 9.48 -16.41 33.66
C ALA A 106 7.96 -16.55 33.48
N ALA A 107 7.36 -17.62 34.03
CA ALA A 107 5.96 -17.97 33.81
C ALA A 107 4.97 -16.85 34.22
N SER A 108 5.23 -16.15 35.33
CA SER A 108 4.43 -15.01 35.78
C SER A 108 4.44 -13.87 34.76
N GLU A 109 5.60 -13.58 34.17
CA GLU A 109 5.76 -12.55 33.16
C GLU A 109 5.11 -12.94 31.83
N ILE A 110 5.17 -14.22 31.44
CA ILE A 110 4.44 -14.75 30.29
C ILE A 110 2.94 -14.48 30.47
N GLN A 111 2.37 -14.88 31.62
CA GLN A 111 0.95 -14.71 31.89
C GLN A 111 0.53 -13.23 31.83
N ARG A 112 1.34 -12.33 32.41
CA ARG A 112 1.09 -10.89 32.39
C ARG A 112 1.08 -10.33 30.97
N ARG A 113 2.12 -10.61 30.17
CA ARG A 113 2.24 -10.10 28.80
C ARG A 113 1.17 -10.66 27.86
N VAL A 114 0.89 -11.97 27.96
CA VAL A 114 -0.14 -12.63 27.15
C VAL A 114 -1.51 -12.04 27.46
N THR A 115 -1.83 -11.83 28.74
CA THR A 115 -3.12 -11.21 29.13
C THR A 115 -3.22 -9.78 28.59
N LYS A 116 -2.17 -8.97 28.74
CA LYS A 116 -2.15 -7.59 28.23
C LYS A 116 -2.34 -7.52 26.71
N VAL A 117 -1.63 -8.37 25.95
CA VAL A 117 -1.70 -8.32 24.48
C VAL A 117 -3.02 -8.88 23.96
N LEU A 118 -3.60 -9.89 24.61
CA LEU A 118 -4.92 -10.40 24.25
C LEU A 118 -6.01 -9.35 24.47
N ALA A 119 -5.88 -8.52 25.51
CA ALA A 119 -6.76 -7.38 25.73
C ALA A 119 -6.62 -6.32 24.64
N LEU A 120 -5.38 -5.97 24.28
CA LEU A 120 -5.09 -5.01 23.21
C LEU A 120 -5.73 -5.40 21.87
N VAL A 121 -5.70 -6.70 21.53
CA VAL A 121 -6.31 -7.23 20.30
C VAL A 121 -7.75 -7.73 20.50
N ARG A 122 -8.39 -7.46 21.64
CA ARG A 122 -9.79 -7.82 21.93
C ARG A 122 -10.09 -9.33 21.78
N LEU A 123 -9.18 -10.19 22.26
CA LEU A 123 -9.29 -11.66 22.22
C LEU A 123 -9.32 -12.33 23.60
N ASP A 124 -9.50 -11.58 24.69
CA ASP A 124 -9.50 -12.12 26.06
C ASP A 124 -10.49 -13.28 26.23
N ARG A 125 -11.70 -13.10 25.69
CA ARG A 125 -12.78 -14.10 25.77
C ARG A 125 -12.55 -15.32 24.86
N HIS A 126 -11.49 -15.31 24.05
CA HIS A 126 -11.20 -16.34 23.05
C HIS A 126 -9.85 -17.02 23.33
N ALA A 127 -9.21 -16.72 24.46
CA ALA A 127 -7.88 -17.20 24.82
C ALA A 127 -7.75 -18.75 24.78
N GLU A 128 -8.80 -19.47 25.13
CA GLU A 128 -8.79 -20.94 25.18
C GLU A 128 -9.23 -21.61 23.86
N ARG A 129 -9.66 -20.83 22.87
CA ARG A 129 -10.05 -21.37 21.56
C ARG A 129 -8.84 -21.81 20.74
N TYR A 130 -9.06 -22.72 19.81
CA TYR A 130 -8.09 -23.14 18.80
C TYR A 130 -8.29 -22.36 17.49
N PRO A 131 -7.27 -22.22 16.63
CA PRO A 131 -7.37 -21.46 15.37
C PRO A 131 -8.53 -21.85 14.45
N ARG A 132 -8.95 -23.12 14.48
CA ARG A 132 -10.09 -23.64 13.69
C ARG A 132 -11.46 -23.10 14.16
N GLU A 133 -11.54 -22.58 15.37
CA GLU A 133 -12.77 -22.07 16.01
C GLU A 133 -12.90 -20.54 15.89
N LEU A 134 -12.01 -19.91 15.11
CA LEU A 134 -11.89 -18.46 14.96
C LEU A 134 -12.28 -18.02 13.55
N SER A 135 -12.83 -16.81 13.44
CA SER A 135 -12.99 -16.13 12.15
C SER A 135 -11.63 -15.72 11.54
N GLY A 136 -11.62 -15.31 10.27
CA GLY A 136 -10.40 -14.85 9.60
C GLY A 136 -9.72 -13.69 10.33
N GLY A 137 -10.50 -12.67 10.71
CA GLY A 137 -9.99 -11.49 11.42
C GLY A 137 -9.54 -11.82 12.85
N GLN A 138 -10.21 -12.76 13.52
CA GLN A 138 -9.75 -13.27 14.82
C GLN A 138 -8.40 -13.99 14.68
N ARG A 139 -8.21 -14.85 13.67
CA ARG A 139 -6.90 -15.48 13.41
C ARG A 139 -5.81 -14.46 13.15
N GLN A 140 -6.11 -13.41 12.40
CA GLN A 140 -5.17 -12.32 12.16
C GLN A 140 -4.80 -11.59 13.45
N ARG A 141 -5.78 -11.28 14.31
CA ARG A 141 -5.54 -10.68 15.64
C ARG A 141 -4.67 -11.58 16.54
N VAL A 142 -4.83 -12.90 16.46
CA VAL A 142 -3.92 -13.85 17.16
C VAL A 142 -2.50 -13.73 16.61
N ALA A 143 -2.32 -13.66 15.29
CA ALA A 143 -1.01 -13.54 14.67
C ALA A 143 -0.32 -12.22 15.05
N LEU A 144 -1.06 -11.11 15.05
CA LEU A 144 -0.59 -9.82 15.54
C LEU A 144 -0.19 -9.89 17.03
N ALA A 145 -1.05 -10.44 17.89
CA ALA A 145 -0.76 -10.60 19.31
C ALA A 145 0.52 -11.43 19.53
N ARG A 146 0.69 -12.53 18.80
CA ARG A 146 1.89 -13.37 18.86
C ARG A 146 3.15 -12.62 18.43
N ALA A 147 3.06 -11.75 17.43
CA ALA A 147 4.18 -10.92 17.01
C ALA A 147 4.51 -9.82 18.04
N LEU A 148 3.49 -9.21 18.66
CA LEU A 148 3.64 -8.08 19.57
C LEU A 148 4.06 -8.47 21.00
N VAL A 149 3.69 -9.67 21.46
CA VAL A 149 3.92 -10.09 22.86
C VAL A 149 5.41 -10.15 23.25
N ILE A 150 6.30 -10.33 22.27
CA ILE A 150 7.75 -10.33 22.45
C ILE A 150 8.36 -8.91 22.47
N GLU A 151 7.51 -7.87 22.39
CA GLU A 151 7.84 -6.45 22.37
C GLU A 151 8.95 -6.11 21.36
N PRO A 152 8.74 -6.42 20.06
CA PRO A 152 9.79 -6.24 19.07
C PRO A 152 9.98 -4.75 18.72
N PRO A 153 11.18 -4.34 18.27
CA PRO A 153 11.43 -2.96 17.84
C PRO A 153 10.73 -2.62 16.52
N VAL A 154 10.51 -3.61 15.66
CA VAL A 154 9.86 -3.47 14.35
C VAL A 154 8.87 -4.62 14.14
N LEU A 155 7.71 -4.28 13.60
CA LEU A 155 6.69 -5.22 13.12
C LEU A 155 6.72 -5.28 11.60
N LEU A 156 6.85 -6.48 11.05
CA LEU A 156 6.80 -6.76 9.62
C LEU A 156 5.49 -7.47 9.30
N LEU A 157 4.71 -6.92 8.36
CA LEU A 157 3.43 -7.46 7.94
C LEU A 157 3.50 -7.83 6.45
N ASP A 158 3.45 -9.11 6.11
CA ASP A 158 3.52 -9.59 4.72
C ASP A 158 2.12 -9.95 4.22
N GLU A 159 1.51 -9.06 3.43
CA GLU A 159 0.14 -9.16 2.92
C GLU A 159 -0.88 -9.59 3.99
N PRO A 160 -0.92 -8.90 5.15
CA PRO A 160 -1.64 -9.39 6.32
C PRO A 160 -3.16 -9.49 6.12
N LEU A 161 -3.71 -8.88 5.07
CA LEU A 161 -5.13 -8.68 4.83
C LEU A 161 -5.66 -9.43 3.59
N SER A 162 -4.79 -10.12 2.84
CA SER A 162 -5.15 -10.72 1.54
C SER A 162 -6.20 -11.82 1.64
N ASN A 163 -6.31 -12.47 2.80
CA ASN A 163 -7.18 -13.63 3.03
C ASN A 163 -8.55 -13.26 3.64
N LEU A 164 -8.90 -11.98 3.65
CA LEU A 164 -10.15 -11.46 4.24
C LEU A 164 -11.10 -10.93 3.17
N ASP A 165 -12.40 -11.06 3.42
CA ASP A 165 -13.44 -10.38 2.65
C ASP A 165 -13.36 -8.86 2.83
N ALA A 166 -14.03 -8.10 1.95
CA ALA A 166 -13.88 -6.65 1.87
C ALA A 166 -14.25 -5.91 3.17
N ASN A 167 -15.37 -6.26 3.81
CA ASN A 167 -15.83 -5.57 5.01
C ASN A 167 -14.89 -5.83 6.19
N LEU A 168 -14.52 -7.10 6.37
CA LEU A 168 -13.61 -7.46 7.45
C LEU A 168 -12.19 -6.93 7.21
N ARG A 169 -11.75 -6.85 5.95
CA ARG A 169 -10.48 -6.25 5.56
C ARG A 169 -10.43 -4.78 5.99
N GLU A 170 -11.46 -4.00 5.66
CA GLU A 170 -11.54 -2.58 6.03
C GLU A 170 -11.52 -2.39 7.56
N GLU A 171 -12.32 -3.16 8.30
CA GLU A 171 -12.29 -3.13 9.78
C GLU A 171 -10.87 -3.42 10.31
N MET A 172 -10.22 -4.46 9.77
CA MET A 172 -8.91 -4.89 10.23
C MET A 172 -7.78 -3.92 9.84
N GLN A 173 -7.90 -3.17 8.74
CA GLN A 173 -6.97 -2.08 8.41
C GLN A 173 -6.91 -1.05 9.54
N PHE A 174 -8.09 -0.54 9.94
CA PHE A 174 -8.18 0.46 11.01
C PHE A 174 -7.72 -0.10 12.35
N GLU A 175 -8.01 -1.37 12.63
CA GLU A 175 -7.59 -2.01 13.86
C GLU A 175 -6.07 -2.20 13.93
N ILE A 176 -5.41 -2.60 12.83
CA ILE A 176 -3.95 -2.66 12.75
C ILE A 176 -3.33 -1.29 13.03
N ARG A 177 -3.85 -0.23 12.39
CA ARG A 177 -3.36 1.14 12.59
C ARG A 177 -3.56 1.61 14.03
N ARG A 178 -4.71 1.30 14.64
CA ARG A 178 -5.00 1.61 16.04
C ARG A 178 -4.00 0.94 16.97
N ILE A 179 -3.79 -0.37 16.81
CA ILE A 179 -2.85 -1.16 17.63
C ILE A 179 -1.42 -0.63 17.45
N GLN A 180 -1.01 -0.36 16.22
CA GLN A 180 0.33 0.16 15.93
C GLN A 180 0.59 1.50 16.63
N ARG A 181 -0.37 2.43 16.58
CA ARG A 181 -0.29 3.73 17.25
C ARG A 181 -0.28 3.61 18.77
N GLU A 182 -1.12 2.73 19.33
CA GLU A 182 -1.21 2.51 20.78
C GLU A 182 0.10 1.90 21.34
N VAL A 183 0.74 1.01 20.58
CA VAL A 183 2.03 0.41 20.96
C VAL A 183 3.20 1.34 20.63
N GLY A 184 3.07 2.20 19.61
CA GLY A 184 4.15 3.05 19.11
C GLY A 184 5.24 2.27 18.35
N ILE A 185 4.89 1.11 17.78
CA ILE A 185 5.84 0.22 17.11
C ILE A 185 6.10 0.66 15.66
N THR A 186 7.37 0.63 15.24
CA THR A 186 7.75 0.84 13.84
C THR A 186 7.22 -0.30 12.99
N THR A 187 6.48 -0.02 11.92
CA THR A 187 5.80 -1.06 11.13
C THR A 187 6.15 -0.93 9.65
N LEU A 188 6.55 -2.04 9.03
CA LEU A 188 6.62 -2.17 7.58
C LEU A 188 5.57 -3.17 7.11
N MET A 189 4.71 -2.75 6.19
CA MET A 189 3.68 -3.60 5.59
C MET A 189 3.97 -3.79 4.11
N VAL A 190 3.80 -5.00 3.61
CA VAL A 190 3.72 -5.29 2.17
C VAL A 190 2.25 -5.46 1.82
N THR A 191 1.81 -4.77 0.77
CA THR A 191 0.48 -4.98 0.19
C THR A 191 0.51 -4.76 -1.31
N HIS A 192 -0.44 -5.39 -2.01
CA HIS A 192 -0.76 -5.09 -3.40
C HIS A 192 -2.03 -4.23 -3.53
N ASP A 193 -2.74 -4.00 -2.43
CA ASP A 193 -3.95 -3.18 -2.38
C ASP A 193 -3.59 -1.71 -2.11
N GLN A 194 -4.02 -0.84 -3.00
CA GLN A 194 -3.70 0.58 -2.96
C GLN A 194 -4.51 1.29 -1.86
N ALA A 195 -5.76 0.89 -1.64
CA ALA A 195 -6.59 1.49 -0.62
C ALA A 195 -6.01 1.21 0.77
N GLU A 196 -5.49 -0.01 0.99
CA GLU A 196 -4.73 -0.36 2.21
C GLU A 196 -3.51 0.55 2.40
N ALA A 197 -2.65 0.65 1.38
CA ALA A 197 -1.43 1.44 1.51
C ALA A 197 -1.73 2.93 1.76
N LEU A 198 -2.75 3.49 1.10
CA LEU A 198 -3.08 4.91 1.20
C LEU A 198 -3.85 5.26 2.48
N SER A 199 -4.58 4.32 3.09
CA SER A 199 -5.47 4.61 4.22
C SER A 199 -4.77 4.60 5.58
N ILE A 200 -3.78 3.72 5.79
CA ILE A 200 -3.17 3.51 7.12
C ILE A 200 -1.71 3.92 7.23
N SER A 201 -1.02 4.17 6.12
CA SER A 201 0.42 4.45 6.14
C SER A 201 0.73 5.92 6.44
N ASP A 202 1.84 6.15 7.13
CA ASP A 202 2.46 7.47 7.18
C ASP A 202 3.17 7.77 5.84
N ARG A 203 3.87 6.77 5.29
CA ARG A 203 4.52 6.83 3.98
C ARG A 203 4.29 5.57 3.15
N VAL A 204 4.17 5.75 1.85
CA VAL A 204 4.05 4.67 0.87
C VAL A 204 5.29 4.65 -0.01
N VAL A 205 5.92 3.49 -0.09
CA VAL A 205 7.06 3.18 -0.96
C VAL A 205 6.52 2.43 -2.16
N VAL A 206 6.53 3.05 -3.33
CA VAL A 206 6.14 2.38 -4.57
C VAL A 206 7.34 1.67 -5.18
N MET A 207 7.16 0.37 -5.48
CA MET A 207 8.17 -0.48 -6.08
C MET A 207 7.77 -0.96 -7.48
N GLN A 208 8.72 -0.93 -8.42
CA GLN A 208 8.59 -1.44 -9.78
C GLN A 208 9.89 -2.14 -10.18
N ALA A 209 9.80 -3.37 -10.70
CA ALA A 209 10.94 -4.16 -11.15
C ALA A 209 12.16 -4.17 -10.19
N GLY A 210 11.90 -4.39 -8.89
CA GLY A 210 12.95 -4.46 -7.87
C GLY A 210 13.48 -3.11 -7.39
N ARG A 211 12.99 -1.99 -7.91
CA ARG A 211 13.42 -0.62 -7.55
C ARG A 211 12.33 0.13 -6.81
N ILE A 212 12.73 1.00 -5.89
CA ILE A 212 11.84 2.05 -5.37
C ILE A 212 11.74 3.16 -6.42
N THR A 213 10.53 3.53 -6.81
CA THR A 213 10.27 4.60 -7.79
C THR A 213 9.85 5.91 -7.12
N GLN A 214 9.09 5.84 -6.03
CA GLN A 214 8.71 7.02 -5.24
C GLN A 214 8.47 6.62 -3.80
N ILE A 215 8.81 7.52 -2.87
CA ILE A 215 8.44 7.42 -1.47
C ILE A 215 7.83 8.74 -1.05
N ASP A 216 6.57 8.71 -0.64
CA ASP A 216 5.84 9.93 -0.25
C ASP A 216 4.72 9.60 0.73
N GLU A 217 4.16 10.65 1.35
CA GLU A 217 2.90 10.55 2.08
C GLU A 217 1.76 10.16 1.11
N PRO A 218 0.72 9.42 1.57
CA PRO A 218 -0.36 8.94 0.71
C PRO A 218 -0.99 10.01 -0.19
N TYR A 219 -1.29 11.18 0.37
CA TYR A 219 -1.91 12.29 -0.37
C TYR A 219 -0.98 12.83 -1.46
N ALA A 220 0.29 13.09 -1.11
CA ALA A 220 1.28 13.58 -2.05
C ALA A 220 1.57 12.55 -3.15
N LEU A 221 1.66 11.26 -2.82
CA LEU A 221 1.84 10.19 -3.80
C LEU A 221 0.67 10.12 -4.80
N TYR A 222 -0.56 10.28 -4.32
CA TYR A 222 -1.75 10.22 -5.16
C TYR A 222 -1.89 11.45 -6.07
N GLU A 223 -1.69 12.64 -5.51
CA GLU A 223 -1.89 13.93 -6.18
C GLU A 223 -0.67 14.36 -7.02
N HIS A 224 0.53 13.87 -6.71
CA HIS A 224 1.79 14.21 -7.38
C HIS A 224 2.60 12.96 -7.75
N PRO A 225 2.07 12.09 -8.64
CA PRO A 225 2.81 10.95 -9.14
C PRO A 225 3.99 11.40 -10.02
N ARG A 226 5.20 10.88 -9.76
CA ARG A 226 6.41 11.27 -10.52
C ARG A 226 6.50 10.63 -11.91
N THR A 227 5.96 9.43 -12.07
CA THR A 227 6.06 8.63 -13.30
C THR A 227 4.68 8.22 -13.82
N ARG A 228 4.62 7.85 -15.11
CA ARG A 228 3.39 7.32 -15.72
C ARG A 228 2.95 6.03 -15.02
N PHE A 229 3.90 5.17 -14.68
CA PHE A 229 3.65 3.95 -13.93
C PHE A 229 2.91 4.24 -12.62
N ILE A 230 3.43 5.15 -11.79
CA ILE A 230 2.79 5.47 -10.50
C ILE A 230 1.41 6.08 -10.73
N SER A 231 1.28 6.96 -11.72
CA SER A 231 0.01 7.60 -12.05
C SER A 231 -1.06 6.58 -12.47
N GLY A 232 -0.70 5.58 -13.28
CA GLY A 232 -1.63 4.55 -13.74
C GLY A 232 -1.82 3.41 -12.75
N PHE A 233 -0.85 3.21 -11.85
CA PHE A 233 -0.86 2.13 -10.87
C PHE A 233 -1.58 2.53 -9.58
N VAL A 234 -1.36 3.74 -9.06
CA VAL A 234 -1.99 4.23 -7.83
C VAL A 234 -3.23 5.05 -8.20
N GLY A 235 -4.41 4.46 -8.11
CA GLY A 235 -5.68 5.02 -8.55
C GLY A 235 -5.91 4.92 -10.06
N LYS A 236 -7.05 5.42 -10.53
CA LYS A 236 -7.32 5.57 -11.96
C LYS A 236 -6.74 6.90 -12.44
N ALA A 237 -6.27 6.96 -13.68
CA ALA A 237 -5.78 8.18 -14.31
C ALA A 237 -6.06 8.15 -15.82
N ASN A 238 -6.40 9.31 -16.38
CA ASN A 238 -6.35 9.54 -17.80
C ASN A 238 -4.96 10.07 -18.15
N LEU A 239 -4.24 9.39 -19.04
CA LEU A 239 -2.99 9.88 -19.59
C LEU A 239 -3.27 10.57 -20.92
N LEU A 240 -3.13 11.89 -20.93
CA LEU A 240 -3.49 12.77 -22.04
C LEU A 240 -2.23 13.36 -22.66
N ARG A 241 -2.26 13.58 -23.98
CA ARG A 241 -1.22 14.35 -24.67
C ARG A 241 -1.47 15.84 -24.47
N GLY A 242 -0.40 16.57 -24.19
CA GLY A 242 -0.47 18.01 -23.97
C GLY A 242 0.79 18.73 -24.39
N ASP A 243 0.71 20.05 -24.37
CA ASP A 243 1.78 20.97 -24.68
C ASP A 243 1.86 22.05 -23.59
N ARG A 244 2.81 22.97 -23.71
CA ARG A 244 2.82 24.19 -22.91
C ARG A 244 2.07 25.29 -23.65
N ASP A 245 1.23 26.03 -22.93
CA ASP A 245 0.61 27.24 -23.46
C ASP A 245 1.63 28.39 -23.62
N GLY A 246 1.19 29.54 -24.12
CA GLY A 246 2.05 30.71 -24.31
C GLY A 246 2.67 31.28 -23.03
N ASN A 247 2.18 30.86 -21.85
CA ASN A 247 2.71 31.23 -20.54
C ASN A 247 3.56 30.11 -19.91
N GLY A 248 3.79 29.00 -20.63
CA GLY A 248 4.55 27.85 -20.18
C GLY A 248 3.77 26.84 -19.32
N ALA A 249 2.47 27.05 -19.11
CA ALA A 249 1.62 26.17 -18.30
C ALA A 249 1.17 24.94 -19.10
N ALA A 250 1.01 23.80 -18.44
CA ALA A 250 0.59 22.56 -19.11
C ALA A 250 -0.88 22.65 -19.58
N GLN A 251 -1.11 22.32 -20.85
CA GLN A 251 -2.43 22.30 -21.46
C GLN A 251 -2.65 20.99 -22.22
N VAL A 252 -3.84 20.41 -22.06
CA VAL A 252 -4.27 19.24 -22.86
C VAL A 252 -4.52 19.67 -24.29
N ARG A 253 -3.97 18.92 -25.25
CA ARG A 253 -4.25 19.15 -26.66
C ARG A 253 -5.69 18.71 -26.96
N GLN A 254 -6.45 19.51 -27.69
CA GLN A 254 -7.87 19.23 -28.01
C GLN A 254 -8.07 18.46 -29.33
N GLN A 255 -6.99 18.18 -30.05
CA GLN A 255 -6.97 17.43 -31.30
C GLN A 255 -6.01 16.25 -31.18
N HIS A 256 -6.24 15.22 -32.00
CA HIS A 256 -5.41 14.03 -32.04
C HIS A 256 -3.98 14.34 -32.50
N GLY A 257 -2.98 13.65 -31.94
CA GLY A 257 -1.57 13.78 -32.32
C GLY A 257 -0.61 13.69 -31.14
N ASP A 258 0.69 13.68 -31.43
CA ASP A 258 1.73 13.65 -30.42
C ASP A 258 1.94 15.04 -29.80
N GLY A 259 1.78 15.13 -28.48
CA GLY A 259 2.12 16.30 -27.66
C GLY A 259 3.49 16.15 -27.00
N GLU A 260 4.15 17.26 -26.71
CA GLU A 260 5.45 17.28 -26.03
C GLU A 260 5.37 16.63 -24.64
N LEU A 261 4.23 16.82 -23.96
CA LEU A 261 4.00 16.39 -22.59
C LEU A 261 3.06 15.20 -22.52
N THR A 262 3.23 14.41 -21.46
CA THR A 262 2.20 13.49 -20.98
C THR A 262 1.62 14.02 -19.69
N LEU A 263 0.32 14.25 -19.70
CA LEU A 263 -0.43 14.81 -18.60
C LEU A 263 -1.26 13.73 -17.96
N SER A 264 -1.18 13.62 -16.64
CA SER A 264 -2.10 12.83 -15.84
C SER A 264 -3.23 13.71 -15.35
N LEU A 265 -4.46 13.22 -15.55
CA LEU A 265 -5.68 13.79 -15.01
C LEU A 265 -6.53 12.69 -14.38
N ARG A 266 -6.75 12.80 -13.07
CA ARG A 266 -7.57 11.85 -12.32
C ARG A 266 -9.04 11.96 -12.75
N PRO A 267 -9.76 10.83 -12.99
CA PRO A 267 -11.15 10.84 -13.43
C PRO A 267 -12.11 11.63 -12.54
N GLU A 268 -11.87 11.64 -11.23
CA GLU A 268 -12.68 12.35 -10.23
C GLU A 268 -12.41 13.86 -10.16
N LYS A 269 -11.47 14.37 -10.97
CA LYS A 269 -11.15 15.80 -11.10
C LYS A 269 -11.73 16.40 -12.38
N ILE A 270 -12.53 15.64 -13.11
CA ILE A 270 -13.17 16.06 -14.37
C ILE A 270 -14.64 16.31 -14.09
N ASP A 271 -15.10 17.51 -14.41
CA ASP A 271 -16.49 17.90 -14.34
C ASP A 271 -17.19 17.56 -15.67
N LEU A 272 -18.38 16.97 -15.57
CA LEU A 272 -19.27 16.76 -16.70
C LEU A 272 -20.27 17.92 -16.77
N LEU A 273 -20.21 18.67 -17.86
CA LEU A 273 -21.01 19.87 -18.12
C LEU A 273 -22.03 19.62 -19.25
N ALA A 274 -22.90 20.59 -19.50
CA ALA A 274 -23.83 20.52 -20.62
C ALA A 274 -23.08 20.51 -21.97
N ALA A 275 -23.72 19.97 -23.01
CA ALA A 275 -23.16 19.99 -24.36
C ALA A 275 -22.88 21.44 -24.82
N GLY A 276 -21.67 21.67 -25.36
CA GLY A 276 -21.21 23.00 -25.76
C GLY A 276 -20.49 23.79 -24.67
N GLU A 277 -20.50 23.32 -23.42
CA GLU A 277 -19.73 23.89 -22.31
C GLU A 277 -18.41 23.13 -22.08
N GLY A 278 -17.46 23.73 -21.37
CA GLY A 278 -16.18 23.11 -21.06
C GLY A 278 -15.17 23.12 -22.21
N ARG A 279 -13.98 22.58 -21.94
CA ARG A 279 -12.82 22.64 -22.85
C ARG A 279 -12.80 21.52 -23.89
N LEU A 280 -13.49 20.42 -23.63
CA LEU A 280 -13.53 19.27 -24.52
C LEU A 280 -14.96 18.74 -24.61
N GLN A 281 -15.38 18.39 -25.83
CA GLN A 281 -16.68 17.78 -26.06
C GLN A 281 -16.55 16.27 -26.17
N GLY A 282 -17.55 15.55 -25.70
CA GLY A 282 -17.57 14.10 -25.80
C GLY A 282 -18.97 13.51 -25.76
N ARG A 283 -19.03 12.21 -26.02
CA ARG A 283 -20.26 11.42 -25.97
C ARG A 283 -20.10 10.28 -24.97
N VAL A 284 -21.03 10.16 -24.03
CA VAL A 284 -21.04 9.05 -23.07
C VAL A 284 -21.24 7.75 -23.84
N ILE A 285 -20.29 6.83 -23.76
CA ILE A 285 -20.37 5.53 -24.45
C ILE A 285 -20.83 4.42 -23.51
N THR A 286 -20.38 4.45 -22.26
CA THR A 286 -20.76 3.45 -21.24
C THR A 286 -20.80 4.09 -19.86
N ARG A 287 -21.68 3.58 -18.99
CA ARG A 287 -21.72 3.95 -17.58
C ARG A 287 -21.73 2.74 -16.66
N TYR A 288 -21.09 2.87 -15.51
CA TYR A 288 -21.07 1.84 -14.46
C TYR A 288 -21.47 2.46 -13.12
N PHE A 289 -22.43 1.84 -12.45
CA PHE A 289 -22.80 2.20 -11.08
C PHE A 289 -21.94 1.43 -10.08
N LEU A 290 -21.17 2.14 -9.25
CA LEU A 290 -20.28 1.57 -8.25
C LEU A 290 -20.77 1.84 -6.81
N GLY A 291 -22.06 2.14 -6.63
CA GLY A 291 -22.66 2.46 -5.34
C GLY A 291 -22.48 3.93 -4.94
N SER A 292 -21.31 4.31 -4.45
CA SER A 292 -21.01 5.69 -4.01
C SER A 292 -20.67 6.64 -5.15
N GLN A 293 -20.45 6.10 -6.36
CA GLN A 293 -19.99 6.83 -7.52
C GLN A 293 -20.46 6.18 -8.83
N TRP A 294 -20.45 6.99 -9.87
CA TRP A 294 -20.62 6.60 -11.26
C TRP A 294 -19.28 6.70 -11.97
N LEU A 295 -18.97 5.69 -12.77
CA LEU A 295 -17.87 5.74 -13.72
C LEU A 295 -18.44 5.85 -15.12
N TYR A 296 -18.07 6.90 -15.83
CA TYR A 296 -18.41 7.13 -17.23
C TYR A 296 -17.18 6.95 -18.11
N ARG A 297 -17.35 6.27 -19.24
CA ARG A 297 -16.38 6.34 -20.35
C ARG A 297 -16.98 7.28 -21.39
N VAL A 298 -16.20 8.28 -21.81
CA VAL A 298 -16.64 9.34 -22.71
C VAL A 298 -15.72 9.36 -23.92
N GLU A 299 -16.29 9.15 -25.10
CA GLU A 299 -15.57 9.25 -26.37
C GLU A 299 -15.41 10.72 -26.75
N THR A 300 -14.18 11.17 -27.00
CA THR A 300 -13.84 12.54 -27.36
C THR A 300 -12.96 12.56 -28.62
N THR A 301 -12.69 13.75 -29.17
CA THR A 301 -11.77 13.92 -30.32
C THR A 301 -10.35 13.47 -30.05
N ILE A 302 -9.94 13.36 -28.78
CA ILE A 302 -8.59 12.96 -28.36
C ILE A 302 -8.52 11.53 -27.83
N GLY A 303 -9.59 10.76 -28.04
CA GLY A 303 -9.73 9.40 -27.55
C GLY A 303 -10.71 9.32 -26.39
N GLU A 304 -10.68 8.20 -25.69
CA GLU A 304 -11.61 7.91 -24.63
C GLU A 304 -11.11 8.43 -23.28
N ILE A 305 -12.00 9.08 -22.54
CA ILE A 305 -11.71 9.64 -21.21
C ILE A 305 -12.64 8.99 -20.18
N THR A 306 -12.04 8.52 -19.10
CA THR A 306 -12.79 8.04 -17.93
C THR A 306 -13.07 9.21 -16.99
N VAL A 307 -14.33 9.35 -16.57
CA VAL A 307 -14.77 10.35 -15.60
C VAL A 307 -15.46 9.66 -14.43
N VAL A 308 -15.16 10.08 -13.22
CA VAL A 308 -15.79 9.56 -12.00
C VAL A 308 -16.58 10.67 -11.36
N ARG A 309 -17.89 10.45 -11.20
CA ARG A 309 -18.79 11.39 -10.54
C ARG A 309 -19.36 10.76 -9.27
N ARG A 310 -19.41 11.53 -8.18
CA ARG A 310 -20.09 11.11 -6.96
C ARG A 310 -21.55 10.75 -7.26
N ASN A 311 -22.05 9.69 -6.62
CA ASN A 311 -23.48 9.44 -6.57
C ASN A 311 -24.13 10.42 -5.59
N ASP A 312 -24.75 11.47 -6.12
CA ASP A 312 -25.39 12.57 -5.39
C ASP A 312 -26.92 12.46 -5.37
N GLY A 313 -27.47 11.33 -5.85
CA GLY A 313 -28.91 11.08 -5.93
C GLY A 313 -29.58 11.63 -7.20
N GLN A 314 -28.84 12.33 -8.07
CA GLN A 314 -29.37 12.76 -9.36
C GLN A 314 -29.45 11.60 -10.36
N ALA A 315 -30.34 11.75 -11.35
CA ALA A 315 -30.45 10.78 -12.44
C ALA A 315 -29.11 10.70 -13.21
N PRO A 316 -28.60 9.49 -13.49
CA PRO A 316 -27.37 9.32 -14.25
C PRO A 316 -27.55 9.76 -15.70
N LEU A 317 -26.46 10.26 -16.28
CA LEU A 317 -26.40 10.54 -17.72
C LEU A 317 -26.60 9.24 -18.50
N GLN A 318 -27.32 9.30 -19.62
CA GLN A 318 -27.59 8.12 -20.46
C GLN A 318 -26.44 7.90 -21.45
N GLU A 319 -26.30 6.66 -21.91
CA GLU A 319 -25.41 6.36 -23.02
C GLU A 319 -25.91 7.07 -24.29
N GLY A 320 -24.98 7.59 -25.08
CA GLY A 320 -25.25 8.46 -26.23
C GLY A 320 -25.40 9.95 -25.90
N THR A 321 -25.50 10.34 -24.62
CA THR A 321 -25.58 11.77 -24.25
C THR A 321 -24.28 12.51 -24.60
N THR A 322 -24.41 13.65 -25.28
CA THR A 322 -23.30 14.59 -25.51
C THR A 322 -23.08 15.43 -24.27
N VAL A 323 -21.83 15.59 -23.86
CA VAL A 323 -21.41 16.31 -22.67
C VAL A 323 -20.17 17.15 -22.93
N GLY A 324 -20.07 18.24 -22.16
CA GLY A 324 -18.83 18.98 -21.99
C GLY A 324 -17.96 18.37 -20.90
N LEU A 325 -16.64 18.45 -21.05
CA LEU A 325 -15.66 18.07 -20.03
C LEU A 325 -14.81 19.29 -19.69
N ASP A 326 -14.65 19.55 -18.39
CA ASP A 326 -13.76 20.59 -17.90
C ASP A 326 -13.04 20.18 -16.61
N TRP A 327 -11.97 20.90 -16.29
CA TRP A 327 -11.19 20.71 -15.08
C TRP A 327 -10.32 21.94 -14.79
N PRO A 328 -10.03 22.24 -13.51
CA PRO A 328 -9.02 23.21 -13.14
C PRO A 328 -7.64 22.84 -13.72
N ALA A 329 -6.98 23.78 -14.42
CA ALA A 329 -5.66 23.55 -15.00
C ALA A 329 -4.59 23.18 -13.94
N THR A 330 -4.78 23.63 -12.70
CA THR A 330 -3.93 23.31 -11.54
C THR A 330 -4.00 21.86 -11.09
N LEU A 331 -4.90 21.04 -11.65
CA LEU A 331 -5.03 19.61 -11.35
C LEU A 331 -4.35 18.73 -12.41
N LEU A 332 -3.88 19.31 -13.51
CA LEU A 332 -3.03 18.59 -14.46
C LEU A 332 -1.66 18.33 -13.84
N ARG A 333 -1.16 17.11 -14.01
CA ARG A 333 0.17 16.71 -13.57
C ARG A 333 1.00 16.31 -14.77
N ILE A 334 2.12 16.97 -14.99
CA ILE A 334 3.10 16.49 -15.97
C ILE A 334 3.76 15.26 -15.36
N VAL A 335 3.69 14.13 -16.07
CA VAL A 335 4.33 12.88 -15.64
C VAL A 335 5.49 12.55 -16.58
N ASN A 336 6.62 12.22 -15.98
CA ASN A 336 7.81 11.85 -16.74
C ASN A 336 7.65 10.44 -17.32
N THR A 337 8.43 10.17 -18.38
CA THR A 337 8.60 8.81 -18.89
C THR A 337 9.10 7.88 -17.79
N ASP A 338 8.68 6.62 -17.82
CA ASP A 338 9.02 5.67 -16.76
C ASP A 338 10.55 5.46 -16.66
N GLU A 339 11.07 5.52 -15.44
CA GLU A 339 12.50 5.33 -15.13
C GLU A 339 12.96 3.88 -15.33
N VAL A 340 12.00 2.95 -15.44
CA VAL A 340 12.23 1.53 -15.63
C VAL A 340 11.67 1.11 -16.98
N SER A 341 12.54 0.69 -17.88
CA SER A 341 12.15 0.00 -19.12
C SER A 341 11.73 -1.42 -18.77
N VAL A 342 10.51 -1.81 -19.15
CA VAL A 342 9.98 -3.18 -18.97
C VAL A 342 10.58 -4.11 -20.01
#